data_AF-X1BTI0-F1
#
_entry.id   AF-X1BTI0-F1
#
_cell.length_a   1.000
_cell.length_b   1.000
_cell.length_c   1.000
_cell.angle_alpha   90.00
_cell.angle_beta   90.00
_cell.angle_gamma   90.00
#
_symmetry.space_group_name_H-M   'P 1'
#
loop_
_entity.id
_entity.type
_entity.pdbx_description
1 polymer ?
#
loop_
_entity_poly.entity_id
_entity_poly.type
_entity_poly.pdbx_seq_one_letter_code
_entity_poly.pdbx_strand_id
1 'polypeptide(L)'
;MITWKKYERNPVINSPPKDLEVTGFRDPCVWKEKDDWYMLIGSGIKGIGGTGLLYRSKDLIDWEYLHPLCIGDGKNTGKMWECPDFFSLGSKHMLLVSVWRRNLYFIGEYIDRKFQPRVQR
;
A
#
# COMPACT_ATOMS: atom_id res chain seq x y z
N MET A 1 -4.81 31.60 3.63
CA MET A 1 -5.37 30.24 3.56
C MET A 1 -4.67 29.54 2.40
N ILE A 2 -4.15 28.32 2.59
CA ILE A 2 -3.53 27.53 1.53
C ILE A 2 -4.64 26.66 0.92
N THR A 3 -4.74 26.64 -0.41
CA THR A 3 -5.73 25.87 -1.16
C THR A 3 -5.06 24.85 -2.07
N TRP A 4 -5.76 23.75 -2.35
CA TRP A 4 -5.31 22.70 -3.26
C TRP A 4 -6.21 22.68 -4.51
N LYS A 5 -5.61 22.68 -5.71
CA LYS A 5 -6.34 22.55 -6.98
C LYS A 5 -6.30 21.09 -7.44
N LYS A 6 -7.46 20.56 -7.86
CA LYS A 6 -7.53 19.21 -8.46
C LYS A 6 -6.76 19.20 -9.79
N TYR A 7 -6.02 18.11 -10.02
CA TYR A 7 -5.43 17.86 -11.33
C TYR A 7 -6.54 17.61 -12.37
N GLU A 8 -6.42 18.24 -13.54
CA GLU A 8 -7.49 18.30 -14.55
C GLU A 8 -7.74 16.95 -15.22
N ARG A 9 -6.75 16.04 -15.22
CA ARG A 9 -6.86 14.70 -15.81
C ARG A 9 -7.09 13.60 -14.77
N ASN A 10 -7.56 13.94 -13.57
CA ASN A 10 -7.95 12.94 -12.57
C ASN A 10 -9.07 12.01 -13.08
N PRO A 11 -9.13 10.75 -12.61
CA PRO A 11 -8.20 10.11 -11.66
C PRO A 11 -6.90 9.61 -12.32
N VAL A 12 -5.78 9.67 -11.59
CA VAL A 12 -4.48 9.12 -12.03
C VAL A 12 -4.40 7.59 -11.97
N ILE A 13 -5.24 6.96 -11.16
CA ILE A 13 -5.49 5.51 -11.16
C ILE A 13 -7.00 5.31 -11.13
N ASN A 14 -7.57 4.75 -12.19
CA ASN A 14 -9.02 4.73 -12.38
C ASN A 14 -9.71 3.48 -11.81
N SER A 15 -8.96 2.40 -11.57
CA SER A 15 -9.50 1.10 -11.16
C SER A 15 -8.41 0.25 -10.51
N PRO A 16 -8.78 -0.71 -9.64
CA PRO A 16 -7.84 -1.71 -9.13
C PRO A 16 -7.32 -2.63 -10.26
N PRO A 17 -6.25 -3.41 -10.01
CA PRO A 17 -5.71 -4.36 -10.98
C PRO A 17 -6.78 -5.37 -11.41
N LYS A 18 -6.95 -5.56 -12.73
CA LYS A 18 -8.04 -6.36 -13.31
C LYS A 18 -8.00 -7.84 -12.91
N ASP A 19 -6.81 -8.37 -12.65
CA ASP A 19 -6.61 -9.79 -12.34
C ASP A 19 -6.76 -10.11 -10.85
N LEU A 20 -7.20 -9.15 -10.03
CA LEU A 20 -7.41 -9.32 -8.60
C LEU A 20 -8.84 -8.97 -8.20
N GLU A 21 -9.53 -9.93 -7.57
CA GLU A 21 -10.77 -9.65 -6.84
C GLU A 21 -10.44 -8.97 -5.50
N VAL A 22 -10.38 -7.63 -5.52
CA VAL A 22 -10.04 -6.84 -4.33
C VAL A 22 -11.26 -6.53 -3.45
N THR A 23 -11.07 -6.46 -2.13
CA THR A 23 -12.11 -6.10 -1.15
C THR A 23 -12.18 -4.61 -0.85
N GLY A 24 -11.22 -3.84 -1.36
CA GLY A 24 -11.21 -2.38 -1.32
C GLY A 24 -10.02 -1.80 -2.10
N PHE A 25 -10.08 -0.51 -2.37
CA PHE A 25 -9.09 0.20 -3.17
C PHE A 25 -9.07 1.68 -2.77
N ARG A 26 -8.34 2.00 -1.70
CA ARG A 26 -8.37 3.34 -1.08
C ARG A 26 -7.12 3.63 -0.25
N ASP A 27 -7.04 4.83 0.28
CA ASP A 27 -6.03 5.29 1.24
C ASP A 27 -4.59 5.20 0.67
N PRO A 28 -4.24 6.01 -0.34
CA PRO A 28 -2.91 5.99 -0.93
C PRO A 28 -1.86 6.54 0.04
N CYS A 29 -0.77 5.79 0.23
CA CYS A 29 0.45 6.22 0.91
C CYS A 29 1.57 6.34 -0.13
N VAL A 30 2.16 7.52 -0.28
CA VAL A 30 3.15 7.82 -1.32
C VAL A 30 4.50 8.14 -0.69
N TRP A 31 5.57 7.54 -1.22
CA TRP A 31 6.95 7.88 -0.85
C TRP A 31 7.84 7.94 -2.08
N LYS A 32 9.00 8.58 -1.91
CA LYS A 32 10.05 8.64 -2.94
C LYS A 32 11.21 7.74 -2.55
N GLU A 33 11.69 6.95 -3.49
CA GLU A 33 12.92 6.18 -3.35
C GLU A 33 13.76 6.36 -4.62
N LYS A 34 14.97 6.94 -4.46
CA LYS A 34 15.85 7.33 -5.56
C LYS A 34 15.10 8.23 -6.56
N ASP A 35 14.98 7.80 -7.81
CA ASP A 35 14.36 8.53 -8.92
C ASP A 35 12.91 8.12 -9.16
N ASP A 36 12.34 7.25 -8.33
CA ASP A 36 11.00 6.71 -8.47
C ASP A 36 10.10 7.15 -7.30
N TRP A 37 8.84 7.40 -7.61
CA TRP A 37 7.76 7.47 -6.64
C TRP A 37 7.10 6.10 -6.52
N TYR A 38 6.74 5.76 -5.30
CA TYR A 38 5.99 4.55 -4.99
C TYR A 38 4.72 4.93 -4.26
N MET A 39 3.67 4.16 -4.50
CA MET A 39 2.39 4.31 -3.81
C MET A 39 1.92 2.95 -3.34
N LEU A 40 1.49 2.88 -2.08
CA LEU A 40 0.77 1.75 -1.53
C LEU A 40 -0.70 2.13 -1.40
N ILE A 41 -1.59 1.34 -1.99
CA ILE A 41 -3.04 1.50 -1.82
C ILE A 41 -3.56 0.38 -0.90
N GLY A 42 -4.26 0.77 0.16
CA GLY A 42 -4.91 -0.14 1.10
C GLY A 42 -5.96 -1.00 0.39
N SER A 43 -5.87 -2.31 0.61
CA SER A 43 -6.69 -3.30 -0.08
C SER A 43 -6.81 -4.60 0.71
N GLY A 44 -7.46 -5.58 0.11
CA GLY A 44 -7.46 -6.97 0.50
C GLY A 44 -7.79 -7.81 -0.72
N ILE A 45 -7.36 -9.06 -0.73
CA ILE A 45 -7.68 -10.01 -1.80
C ILE A 45 -8.76 -10.95 -1.25
N LYS A 46 -9.89 -11.04 -1.96
CA LYS A 46 -11.05 -11.81 -1.54
C LYS A 46 -10.65 -13.27 -1.28
N GLY A 47 -11.01 -13.77 -0.10
CA GLY A 47 -10.69 -15.13 0.33
C GLY A 47 -9.26 -15.33 0.85
N ILE A 48 -8.36 -14.35 0.73
CA ILE A 48 -6.96 -14.46 1.18
C ILE A 48 -6.71 -13.63 2.43
N GLY A 49 -6.78 -12.30 2.34
CA GLY A 49 -6.46 -11.40 3.45
C GLY A 49 -6.20 -9.96 3.00
N GLY A 50 -5.98 -9.07 3.97
CA GLY A 50 -5.60 -7.68 3.71
C GLY A 50 -4.25 -7.57 3.01
N THR A 51 -4.06 -6.49 2.26
CA THR A 51 -2.83 -6.23 1.50
C THR A 51 -2.64 -4.75 1.22
N GLY A 52 -1.41 -4.33 0.93
CA GLY A 52 -1.14 -3.08 0.23
C GLY A 52 -0.78 -3.34 -1.23
N LEU A 53 -1.44 -2.69 -2.18
CA LEU A 53 -1.13 -2.79 -3.62
C LEU A 53 -0.04 -1.79 -3.97
N LEU A 54 1.11 -2.25 -4.45
CA LEU A 54 2.25 -1.41 -4.77
C LEU A 54 2.18 -0.91 -6.21
N TYR A 55 2.37 0.40 -6.37
CA TYR A 55 2.50 1.08 -7.64
C TYR A 55 3.81 1.85 -7.71
N ARG A 56 4.30 2.10 -8.92
CA ARG A 56 5.47 2.94 -9.22
C ARG A 56 5.09 4.04 -10.22
N SER A 57 5.69 5.22 -10.06
CA SER A 57 5.57 6.32 -11.01
C SER A 57 6.86 7.12 -11.09
N LYS A 58 7.12 7.76 -12.24
CA LYS A 58 8.21 8.74 -12.38
C LYS A 58 7.77 10.16 -12.07
N ASP A 59 6.47 10.46 -12.14
CA ASP A 59 5.95 11.83 -12.21
C ASP A 59 4.70 12.09 -11.35
N LEU A 60 4.29 11.10 -10.53
CA LEU A 60 3.06 11.11 -9.72
C LEU A 60 1.75 11.08 -10.51
N ILE A 61 1.80 11.00 -11.84
CA ILE A 61 0.65 11.03 -12.74
C ILE A 61 0.44 9.66 -13.38
N ASP A 62 1.48 9.11 -14.01
CA ASP A 62 1.42 7.81 -14.66
C ASP A 62 1.90 6.73 -13.68
N TRP A 63 0.98 5.86 -13.27
CA TRP A 63 1.22 4.82 -12.27
C TRP A 63 1.16 3.41 -12.87
N GLU A 64 2.23 2.65 -12.68
CA GLU A 64 2.33 1.24 -13.02
C GLU A 64 2.05 0.38 -11.78
N TYR A 65 1.08 -0.51 -11.87
CA TYR A 65 0.87 -1.54 -10.85
C TYR A 65 2.00 -2.56 -10.90
N LEU A 66 2.62 -2.85 -9.75
CA LEU A 66 3.69 -3.84 -9.66
C LEU A 66 3.17 -5.19 -9.14
N HIS A 67 2.74 -5.23 -7.88
CA HIS A 67 2.26 -6.41 -7.17
C HIS A 67 1.77 -6.01 -5.77
N PRO A 68 1.16 -6.93 -5.00
CA PRO A 68 1.00 -6.74 -3.56
C PRO A 68 2.36 -6.56 -2.87
N LEU A 69 2.52 -5.54 -2.02
CA LEU A 69 3.77 -5.32 -1.26
C LEU A 69 4.02 -6.46 -0.28
N CYS A 70 2.96 -6.85 0.44
CA CYS A 70 2.85 -8.03 1.27
C CYS A 70 1.36 -8.37 1.44
N ILE A 71 1.06 -9.64 1.65
CA ILE A 71 -0.32 -10.14 1.84
C ILE A 71 -0.42 -10.74 3.24
N GLY A 72 -1.44 -10.31 3.97
CA GLY A 72 -1.78 -10.86 5.29
C GLY A 72 -2.65 -12.10 5.22
N ASP A 73 -2.86 -12.72 6.39
CA ASP A 73 -3.86 -13.76 6.58
C ASP A 73 -5.21 -13.16 7.02
N GLY A 74 -6.29 -13.52 6.34
CA GLY A 74 -7.63 -12.96 6.56
C GLY A 74 -8.20 -13.17 7.96
N LYS A 75 -7.75 -14.21 8.68
CA LYS A 75 -8.20 -14.52 10.04
C LYS A 75 -7.40 -13.73 11.09
N ASN A 76 -6.08 -13.68 10.93
CA ASN A 76 -5.18 -13.13 11.95
C ASN A 76 -4.88 -11.65 11.72
N THR A 77 -4.87 -11.20 10.47
CA THR A 77 -4.46 -9.84 10.07
C THR A 77 -5.58 -9.06 9.39
N GLY A 78 -6.80 -9.60 9.36
CA GLY A 78 -7.96 -8.95 8.74
C GLY A 78 -8.06 -9.17 7.24
N LYS A 79 -9.27 -9.00 6.70
CA LYS A 79 -9.62 -9.23 5.29
C LYS A 79 -9.39 -8.02 4.37
N MET A 80 -9.10 -6.87 4.95
CA MET A 80 -8.90 -5.58 4.29
C MET A 80 -7.98 -4.76 5.19
N TRP A 81 -6.95 -4.15 4.61
CA TRP A 81 -6.06 -3.21 5.27
C TRP A 81 -6.38 -1.80 4.83
N GLU A 82 -6.58 -0.91 5.79
CA GLU A 82 -6.92 0.49 5.60
C GLU A 82 -5.77 1.38 6.08
N CYS A 83 -5.71 2.61 5.54
CA CYS A 83 -4.72 3.61 5.94
C CYS A 83 -3.29 3.06 6.04
N PRO A 84 -2.74 2.39 5.00
CA PRO A 84 -1.37 1.92 5.06
C PRO A 84 -0.42 3.09 5.25
N ASP A 85 0.62 2.90 6.05
CA ASP A 85 1.76 3.82 6.14
C ASP A 85 3.05 3.00 6.12
N PHE A 86 3.94 3.31 5.17
CA PHE A 86 5.13 2.52 4.90
C PHE A 86 6.38 3.40 4.82
N PHE A 87 7.34 3.17 5.71
CA PHE A 87 8.55 3.98 5.80
C PHE A 87 9.75 3.23 6.36
N SER A 88 10.94 3.77 6.08
CA SER A 88 12.21 3.21 6.55
C SER A 88 12.42 3.46 8.05
N LEU A 89 12.91 2.45 8.75
CA LEU A 89 13.36 2.49 10.15
C LEU A 89 14.80 1.98 10.22
N GLY A 90 15.75 2.81 9.79
CA GLY A 90 17.16 2.42 9.65
C GLY A 90 17.34 1.34 8.58
N SER A 91 17.85 0.16 8.97
CA SER A 91 18.04 -0.98 8.06
C SER A 91 16.79 -1.83 7.85
N LYS A 92 15.66 -1.48 8.49
CA LYS A 92 14.37 -2.14 8.38
C LYS A 92 13.32 -1.19 7.82
N HIS A 93 12.14 -1.71 7.53
CA HIS A 93 10.96 -0.92 7.19
C HIS A 93 9.81 -1.26 8.12
N MET A 94 8.96 -0.27 8.38
CA MET A 94 7.71 -0.43 9.11
C MET A 94 6.54 -0.27 8.16
N LEU A 95 5.58 -1.19 8.26
CA LEU A 95 4.26 -1.07 7.68
C LEU A 95 3.25 -0.97 8.82
N LEU A 96 2.52 0.14 8.90
CA LEU A 96 1.36 0.31 9.78
C LEU A 96 0.10 0.17 8.94
N VAL A 97 -0.91 -0.54 9.47
CA VAL A 97 -2.23 -0.67 8.83
C VAL A 97 -3.33 -0.66 9.88
N SER A 98 -4.47 -0.08 9.52
CA SER A 98 -5.71 -0.25 10.28
C SER A 98 -6.47 -1.47 9.76
N VAL A 99 -6.88 -2.35 10.69
CA VAL A 99 -7.70 -3.51 10.39
C VAL A 99 -8.85 -3.52 11.38
N TRP A 100 -10.06 -3.28 10.87
CA TRP A 100 -11.31 -3.12 11.62
C TRP A 100 -11.22 -3.28 13.14
N ARG A 101 -11.29 -2.15 13.87
CA ARG A 101 -11.19 -2.00 15.34
C ARG A 101 -9.80 -2.15 15.99
N ARG A 102 -8.73 -2.36 15.22
CA ARG A 102 -7.35 -2.34 15.73
C ARG A 102 -6.36 -1.83 14.68
N ASN A 103 -5.18 -1.43 15.13
CA ASN A 103 -4.04 -1.16 14.26
C ASN A 103 -3.02 -2.28 14.42
N LEU A 104 -2.40 -2.68 13.32
CA LEU A 104 -1.29 -3.62 13.29
C LEU A 104 -0.07 -2.91 12.74
N TYR A 105 1.10 -3.25 13.27
CA TYR A 105 2.35 -2.88 12.62
C TYR A 105 3.21 -4.10 12.35
N PHE A 106 3.97 -4.00 11.27
CA PHE A 106 4.91 -5.01 10.85
C PHE A 106 6.28 -4.36 10.69
N ILE A 107 7.31 -5.00 11.23
CA ILE A 107 8.70 -4.60 11.00
C ILE A 107 9.37 -5.71 10.21
N GLY A 108 10.07 -5.34 9.14
CA GLY A 108 10.60 -6.30 8.18
C GLY A 108 11.72 -5.76 7.32
N GLU A 109 12.15 -6.60 6.39
CA GLU A 109 13.10 -6.24 5.35
C GLU A 109 12.34 -5.84 4.09
N TYR A 110 12.82 -4.78 3.44
CA TYR A 110 12.31 -4.31 2.17
C TYR A 110 13.45 -4.35 1.16
N ILE A 111 13.39 -5.31 0.25
CA ILE A 111 14.45 -5.59 -0.72
C ILE A 111 13.78 -5.82 -2.07
N ASP A 112 14.29 -5.18 -3.12
CA ASP A 112 13.77 -5.29 -4.49
C ASP A 112 12.26 -5.08 -4.57
N ARG A 113 11.76 -4.08 -3.84
CA ARG A 113 10.35 -3.69 -3.77
C ARG A 113 9.42 -4.71 -3.11
N LYS A 114 9.95 -5.73 -2.45
CA LYS A 114 9.18 -6.72 -1.68
C LYS A 114 9.41 -6.54 -0.19
N PHE A 115 8.33 -6.55 0.58
CA PHE A 115 8.41 -6.44 2.04
C PHE A 115 8.19 -7.80 2.71
N GLN A 116 9.15 -8.21 3.53
CA GLN A 116 9.11 -9.45 4.30
C GLN A 116 8.98 -9.12 5.79
N PRO A 117 7.76 -9.21 6.38
CA PRO A 117 7.55 -8.93 7.79
C PRO A 117 8.22 -10.01 8.66
N ARG A 118 8.95 -9.60 9.71
CA ARG A 118 9.58 -10.51 10.70
C ARG A 118 8.98 -10.42 12.10
N VAL A 119 8.38 -9.27 12.44
CA VAL A 119 7.66 -9.06 13.70
C VAL A 119 6.27 -8.53 13.37
N GLN A 120 5.25 -9.15 13.95
CA GLN A 120 3.87 -8.68 13.93
C GLN A 120 3.42 -8.49 15.38
N ARG A 121 2.88 -7.30 15.70
CA ARG A 121 2.30 -7.00 17.01
C ARG A 121 1.03 -6.17 16.87
#